data_AF-A0A919JCJ1-F1
#
_entry.id   AF-A0A919JCJ1-F1
#
_cell.length_a   1.000
_cell.length_b   1.000
_cell.length_c   1.000
_cell.angle_alpha   90.00
_cell.angle_beta   90.00
_cell.angle_gamma   90.00
#
_symmetry.space_group_name_H-M   'P 1'
#
loop_
_entity.id
_entity.type
_entity.pdbx_description
1 polymer ?
#
loop_
_entity_poly.entity_id
_entity_poly.type
_entity_poly.pdbx_seq_one_letter_code
_entity_poly.pdbx_strand_id
1 'polypeptide(L)'
;MSGLSIRGKPIVGGALLTLAASVLVAVVGSGQAESAPASKLTSSVKGSDGLVYSVTNHLVRGFAPGAEVHHRQRKQWLLVWAGDTGANSTPGSTQAAAAHHAAAGTPAATDPDFLAVIDVTRGAPTYGKVVNTVTFSPTTGNEPHHMQYVWHKGNRIYAGGLFSDTTYVLDPRKLPALRLVGVTTPVDTPCGSAPDAYTVLRDGTAYASYMGGPNLPGPCTYTNGEVREGNGYAGSPGEVVRLDARGRVLAEAPATSATPERPEICHNIPALTTATCANPHGVQVREDLNIMVTSDLLEPRNYIDTDPFTVDPLTGRITVRTFDISDRNNPRLKSVSYLPWGPRQEEFLVFKENRLPMENTVTNLPSHRGAFASTMQGAAIFYTPDITDPTPEWREIFDDETAYRSFHPDGPFGGGDTGSWLQVSPDDKYLFHAVTGHQLGELGKIPSGMVYVLDIQKLLASGNDPKCNIDQIEEGRVGGSEPDCPALVDVVPIADETSGGPHWGTLDHFRVGRDGKYHETTDVKRLAVSNYLSARLGMDGDHRLCMIDFVGRDLSVDETFRDELTGQPCVDFKRENWPHGATGGANPHGVLFAVADADIR
;
A
#
# COMPACT_ATOMS: atom_id res chain seq x y z
N MET A 1 -70.46 58.83 27.03
CA MET A 1 -69.23 58.55 27.79
C MET A 1 -68.26 57.86 26.83
N SER A 2 -67.23 58.63 26.46
CA SER A 2 -65.94 58.30 25.81
C SER A 2 -65.79 56.89 25.22
N GLY A 3 -65.66 56.65 23.91
CA GLY A 3 -64.87 57.35 22.88
C GLY A 3 -63.80 56.39 22.36
N LEU A 4 -64.14 55.55 21.37
CA LEU A 4 -63.62 55.53 19.98
C LEU A 4 -62.15 55.08 19.82
N SER A 5 -61.84 54.09 18.97
CA SER A 5 -61.45 54.30 17.56
C SER A 5 -60.89 52.95 17.02
N ILE A 6 -61.09 52.41 15.81
CA ILE A 6 -61.75 52.81 14.55
C ILE A 6 -62.17 51.52 13.78
N ARG A 7 -63.31 51.67 13.07
CA ARG A 7 -63.95 50.95 11.94
C ARG A 7 -63.00 50.19 10.98
N GLY A 8 -63.38 49.16 10.21
CA GLY A 8 -64.69 48.60 9.85
C GLY A 8 -64.81 48.35 8.33
N LYS A 9 -64.77 47.05 7.92
CA LYS A 9 -65.45 46.37 6.78
C LYS A 9 -65.13 46.80 5.30
N PRO A 10 -65.60 46.09 4.24
CA PRO A 10 -65.01 44.86 3.69
C PRO A 10 -64.84 44.85 2.14
N ILE A 11 -64.16 43.81 1.65
CA ILE A 11 -64.20 43.10 0.35
C ILE A 11 -65.07 43.69 -0.79
N VAL A 12 -64.42 43.95 -1.95
CA VAL A 12 -64.92 43.62 -3.30
C VAL A 12 -63.75 43.14 -4.15
N GLY A 13 -63.93 42.01 -4.83
CA GLY A 13 -62.90 41.34 -5.64
C GLY A 13 -62.68 41.97 -7.02
N GLY A 14 -61.54 41.65 -7.60
CA GLY A 14 -61.18 41.93 -8.98
C GLY A 14 -59.93 41.15 -9.35
N ALA A 15 -60.10 40.11 -10.17
CA ALA A 15 -59.01 39.32 -10.71
C ALA A 15 -58.14 40.17 -11.66
N LEU A 16 -56.82 40.12 -11.46
CA LEU A 16 -55.84 40.74 -12.35
C LEU A 16 -54.75 39.71 -12.67
N LEU A 17 -54.70 39.33 -13.95
CA LEU A 17 -53.59 38.62 -14.57
C LEU A 17 -52.29 39.42 -14.32
N THR A 18 -51.27 38.76 -13.78
CA THR A 18 -49.91 39.30 -13.73
C THR A 18 -49.02 38.49 -14.68
N LEU A 19 -48.51 39.17 -15.70
CA LEU A 19 -47.41 38.70 -16.55
C LEU A 19 -46.17 38.51 -15.68
N ALA A 20 -45.64 37.30 -15.62
CA ALA A 20 -44.31 37.03 -15.09
C ALA A 20 -43.27 37.43 -16.17
N ALA A 21 -42.64 38.59 -15.99
CA ALA A 21 -41.45 38.97 -16.75
C ALA A 21 -40.25 38.18 -16.21
N SER A 22 -39.74 37.25 -17.02
CA SER A 22 -38.51 36.50 -16.75
C SER A 22 -37.31 37.41 -17.02
N VAL A 23 -36.67 37.91 -15.97
CA VAL A 23 -35.35 38.53 -16.08
C VAL A 23 -34.33 37.38 -16.16
N LEU A 24 -33.80 37.13 -17.35
CA LEU A 24 -32.61 36.31 -17.53
C LEU A 24 -31.42 37.05 -16.90
N VAL A 25 -31.06 36.68 -15.68
CA VAL A 25 -29.72 36.92 -15.17
C VAL A 25 -28.83 35.85 -15.81
N ALA A 26 -28.02 36.27 -16.77
CA ALA A 26 -26.94 35.45 -17.29
C ALA A 26 -25.94 35.22 -16.16
N VAL A 27 -26.09 34.10 -15.45
CA VAL A 27 -24.98 33.52 -14.68
C VAL A 27 -23.95 33.12 -15.72
N VAL A 28 -22.86 33.88 -15.79
CA VAL A 28 -21.65 33.46 -16.46
C VAL A 28 -21.12 32.31 -15.61
N GLY A 29 -21.60 31.10 -15.88
CA GLY A 29 -20.97 29.89 -15.38
C GLY A 29 -19.55 29.89 -15.93
N SER A 30 -18.57 29.95 -15.05
CA SER A 30 -17.19 29.56 -15.37
C SER A 30 -17.24 28.09 -15.80
N GLY A 31 -17.31 27.89 -17.11
CA GLY A 31 -17.53 26.60 -17.74
C GLY A 31 -16.36 25.63 -17.55
N GLN A 32 -16.73 24.43 -17.15
CA GLN A 32 -16.36 23.13 -17.71
C GLN A 32 -14.94 22.93 -18.28
N ALA A 33 -14.23 21.98 -17.66
CA ALA A 33 -13.47 20.98 -18.40
C ALA A 33 -13.55 19.60 -17.71
N GLU A 34 -14.76 19.16 -17.37
CA GLU A 34 -15.06 17.73 -17.23
C GLU A 34 -15.27 17.18 -18.63
N SER A 35 -14.34 16.36 -19.11
CA SER A 35 -14.49 15.72 -20.41
C SER A 35 -14.36 14.23 -20.26
N ALA A 36 -15.38 13.50 -20.75
CA ALA A 36 -15.25 12.12 -21.19
C ALA A 36 -13.86 11.87 -21.82
N PRO A 37 -13.29 10.68 -21.65
CA PRO A 37 -11.89 10.47 -22.01
C PRO A 37 -11.69 10.77 -23.48
N ALA A 38 -10.63 11.51 -23.79
CA ALA A 38 -10.36 11.93 -25.16
C ALA A 38 -9.98 10.73 -26.05
N SER A 39 -9.47 9.66 -25.44
CA SER A 39 -9.24 8.40 -26.13
C SER A 39 -9.35 7.21 -25.16
N LYS A 40 -9.89 6.10 -25.66
CA LYS A 40 -9.89 4.81 -24.96
C LYS A 40 -8.96 3.83 -25.65
N LEU A 41 -8.13 3.13 -24.87
CA LEU A 41 -7.23 2.09 -25.39
C LEU A 41 -7.38 0.83 -24.54
N THR A 42 -7.85 -0.24 -25.15
CA THR A 42 -8.05 -1.52 -24.48
C THR A 42 -6.99 -2.52 -24.89
N SER A 43 -6.52 -3.30 -23.93
CA SER A 43 -5.72 -4.49 -24.16
C SER A 43 -6.24 -5.62 -23.30
N SER A 44 -6.13 -6.85 -23.80
CA SER A 44 -6.65 -8.03 -23.11
C SER A 44 -5.70 -9.21 -23.22
N VAL A 45 -5.84 -10.11 -22.25
CA VAL A 45 -5.17 -11.41 -22.20
C VAL A 45 -6.19 -12.47 -21.81
N LYS A 46 -5.93 -13.72 -22.19
CA LYS A 46 -6.75 -14.85 -21.74
C LYS A 46 -6.07 -15.48 -20.52
N GLY A 47 -6.79 -15.57 -19.40
CA GLY A 47 -6.33 -16.26 -18.20
C GLY A 47 -6.32 -17.78 -18.38
N SER A 48 -5.61 -18.47 -17.49
CA SER A 48 -5.58 -19.94 -17.41
C SER A 48 -6.94 -20.54 -17.01
N ASP A 49 -7.75 -19.77 -16.28
CA ASP A 49 -9.16 -20.04 -15.97
C ASP A 49 -10.10 -19.97 -17.20
N GLY A 50 -9.57 -19.55 -18.35
CA GLY A 50 -10.30 -19.44 -19.61
C GLY A 50 -11.01 -18.10 -19.83
N LEU A 51 -11.02 -17.20 -18.85
CA LEU A 51 -11.64 -15.88 -18.94
C LEU A 51 -10.75 -14.89 -19.69
N VAL A 52 -11.35 -13.82 -20.21
CA VAL A 52 -10.63 -12.72 -20.87
C VAL A 52 -10.54 -11.56 -19.89
N TYR A 53 -9.32 -11.28 -19.46
CA TYR A 53 -9.01 -10.13 -18.64
C TYR A 53 -8.65 -8.96 -19.54
N SER A 54 -9.10 -7.76 -19.18
CA SER A 54 -8.78 -6.56 -19.95
C SER A 54 -8.50 -5.37 -19.07
N VAL A 55 -7.67 -4.48 -19.59
CA VAL A 55 -7.52 -3.13 -19.06
C VAL A 55 -7.91 -2.13 -20.13
N THR A 56 -8.63 -1.09 -19.73
CA THR A 56 -9.01 0.02 -20.61
C THR A 56 -8.45 1.32 -20.05
N ASN A 57 -7.57 1.96 -20.81
CA ASN A 57 -7.07 3.31 -20.52
C ASN A 57 -8.13 4.32 -20.93
N HIS A 58 -8.34 5.32 -20.09
CA HIS A 58 -9.23 6.45 -20.31
C HIS A 58 -8.40 7.74 -20.21
N LEU A 59 -7.75 8.09 -21.32
CA LEU A 59 -6.77 9.18 -21.35
C LEU A 59 -7.46 10.55 -21.47
N VAL A 60 -7.01 11.50 -20.66
CA VAL A 60 -7.44 12.89 -20.72
C VAL A 60 -6.90 13.57 -21.99
N ARG A 61 -7.62 14.58 -22.50
CA ARG A 61 -7.22 15.35 -23.69
C ARG A 61 -5.79 15.87 -23.55
N GLY A 62 -4.98 15.67 -24.59
CA GLY A 62 -3.57 16.06 -24.63
C GLY A 62 -2.59 14.95 -24.27
N PHE A 63 -3.06 13.84 -23.68
CA PHE A 63 -2.26 12.66 -23.34
C PHE A 63 -2.59 11.42 -24.20
N ALA A 64 -3.52 11.56 -25.15
CA ALA A 64 -3.84 10.52 -26.14
C ALA A 64 -2.65 10.24 -27.08
N PRO A 65 -2.45 9.00 -27.56
CA PRO A 65 -1.40 8.70 -28.52
C PRO A 65 -1.51 9.58 -29.77
N GLY A 66 -0.42 10.26 -30.13
CA GLY A 66 -0.39 11.16 -31.28
C GLY A 66 -0.96 12.56 -31.03
N ALA A 67 -1.38 12.89 -29.80
CA ALA A 67 -1.63 14.27 -29.44
C ALA A 67 -0.30 15.06 -29.51
N GLU A 68 -0.19 15.99 -30.45
CA GLU A 68 0.94 16.93 -30.59
C GLU A 68 0.96 17.98 -29.47
N VAL A 69 0.67 17.59 -28.22
CA VAL A 69 1.03 18.45 -27.10
C VAL A 69 2.53 18.30 -26.94
N HIS A 70 3.26 19.28 -27.46
CA HIS A 70 4.67 19.49 -27.17
C HIS A 70 4.85 19.58 -25.65
N HIS A 71 4.94 18.44 -24.96
CA HIS A 71 5.47 18.39 -23.62
C HIS A 71 6.95 18.75 -23.76
N ARG A 72 7.25 20.06 -23.68
CA ARG A 72 8.63 20.58 -23.72
C ARG A 72 9.51 19.92 -22.65
N GLN A 73 8.90 19.37 -21.62
CA GLN A 73 9.50 18.61 -20.54
C GLN A 73 9.05 17.15 -20.59
N ARG A 74 9.99 16.22 -20.44
CA ARG A 74 9.71 14.79 -20.29
C ARG A 74 8.95 14.52 -19.00
N LYS A 75 8.10 13.51 -19.03
CA LYS A 75 7.15 13.26 -17.95
C LYS A 75 7.61 12.18 -17.00
N GLN A 76 7.30 12.40 -15.73
CA GLN A 76 7.36 11.41 -14.67
C GLN A 76 5.94 11.18 -14.16
N TRP A 77 5.64 9.93 -13.83
CA TRP A 77 4.30 9.50 -13.48
C TRP A 77 4.31 8.86 -12.09
N LEU A 78 3.19 9.04 -11.39
CA LEU A 78 2.87 8.27 -10.20
C LEU A 78 1.67 7.40 -10.54
N LEU A 79 1.84 6.11 -10.35
CA LEU A 79 0.82 5.10 -10.57
C LEU A 79 0.19 4.79 -9.21
N VAL A 80 -1.14 4.81 -9.14
CA VAL A 80 -1.87 4.59 -7.89
C VAL A 80 -2.91 3.51 -8.14
N TRP A 81 -2.74 2.38 -7.45
CA TRP A 81 -3.64 1.24 -7.53
C TRP A 81 -4.80 1.46 -6.55
N ALA A 82 -6.03 1.59 -7.06
CA ALA A 82 -7.15 2.08 -6.27
C ALA A 82 -8.43 1.28 -6.46
N GLY A 83 -9.06 0.94 -5.33
CA GLY A 83 -10.34 0.24 -5.29
C GLY A 83 -11.54 1.18 -5.34
N ASP A 84 -12.68 0.69 -5.81
CA ASP A 84 -13.96 1.40 -5.65
C ASP A 84 -14.36 1.51 -4.17
N THR A 85 -14.90 2.67 -3.77
CA THR A 85 -15.45 2.90 -2.41
C THR A 85 -16.82 2.25 -2.17
N GLY A 86 -17.40 1.55 -3.16
CA GLY A 86 -18.75 0.98 -3.14
C GLY A 86 -19.14 0.14 -1.91
N ALA A 87 -20.42 -0.28 -1.83
CA ALA A 87 -21.14 -0.79 -0.64
C ALA A 87 -20.47 -1.88 0.25
N ASN A 88 -19.34 -2.46 -0.17
CA ASN A 88 -18.51 -3.38 0.61
C ASN A 88 -17.46 -2.68 1.50
N SER A 89 -17.40 -1.34 1.49
CA SER A 89 -16.53 -0.50 2.33
C SER A 89 -17.07 -0.27 3.75
N THR A 90 -18.20 -0.85 4.13
CA THR A 90 -18.74 -0.70 5.49
C THR A 90 -18.12 -1.74 6.43
N PRO A 91 -17.48 -1.33 7.55
CA PRO A 91 -17.04 -2.25 8.59
C PRO A 91 -18.19 -3.15 9.06
N GLY A 92 -17.97 -4.46 9.10
CA GLY A 92 -18.97 -5.43 9.57
C GLY A 92 -20.12 -5.74 8.59
N SER A 93 -19.98 -5.45 7.29
CA SER A 93 -21.00 -5.87 6.31
C SER A 93 -21.04 -7.41 6.17
N THR A 94 -22.17 -8.02 6.53
CA THR A 94 -22.39 -9.48 6.48
C THR A 94 -22.61 -10.03 5.07
N GLN A 95 -22.57 -9.17 4.04
CA GLN A 95 -22.65 -9.59 2.63
C GLN A 95 -21.31 -10.14 2.09
N ALA A 96 -20.21 -9.98 2.82
CA ALA A 96 -18.85 -10.25 2.37
C ALA A 96 -18.49 -11.75 2.21
N ALA A 97 -18.94 -12.64 3.11
CA ALA A 97 -18.54 -14.05 3.08
C ALA A 97 -18.94 -14.79 1.79
N ALA A 98 -20.01 -14.36 1.10
CA ALA A 98 -20.42 -14.90 -0.18
C ALA A 98 -19.70 -14.26 -1.39
N ALA A 99 -19.12 -13.07 -1.22
CA ALA A 99 -18.45 -12.30 -2.27
C ALA A 99 -16.97 -12.68 -2.44
N HIS A 100 -16.31 -13.22 -1.41
CA HIS A 100 -14.96 -13.81 -1.53
C HIS A 100 -14.88 -15.01 -2.47
N HIS A 101 -16.04 -15.55 -2.86
CA HIS A 101 -16.22 -16.66 -3.79
C HIS A 101 -16.84 -16.23 -5.12
N ALA A 102 -17.00 -14.92 -5.37
CA ALA A 102 -17.50 -14.46 -6.65
C ALA A 102 -16.47 -14.81 -7.73
N ALA A 103 -16.73 -15.87 -8.49
CA ALA A 103 -15.99 -16.16 -9.70
C ALA A 103 -15.93 -14.89 -10.56
N ALA A 104 -14.80 -14.66 -11.22
CA ALA A 104 -14.68 -13.58 -12.18
C ALA A 104 -15.88 -13.64 -13.17
N GLY A 105 -16.69 -12.56 -13.20
CA GLY A 105 -17.95 -12.50 -13.94
C GLY A 105 -19.24 -12.60 -13.12
N THR A 106 -19.18 -12.68 -11.78
CA THR A 106 -20.36 -12.47 -10.92
C THR A 106 -20.62 -10.96 -10.80
N PRO A 107 -21.78 -10.42 -11.21
CA PRO A 107 -22.03 -8.98 -11.12
C PRO A 107 -22.30 -8.59 -9.67
N ALA A 108 -21.26 -8.11 -8.98
CA ALA A 108 -21.46 -7.15 -7.91
C ALA A 108 -21.76 -5.80 -8.56
N ALA A 109 -22.75 -5.07 -8.03
CA ALA A 109 -23.08 -3.71 -8.46
C ALA A 109 -22.02 -2.71 -7.95
N THR A 110 -20.75 -2.97 -8.23
CA THR A 110 -19.60 -2.14 -7.85
C THR A 110 -18.95 -1.58 -9.10
N ASP A 111 -18.44 -0.36 -8.98
CA ASP A 111 -17.72 0.27 -10.06
C ASP A 111 -16.36 -0.41 -10.28
N PRO A 112 -15.74 -0.28 -11.47
CA PRO A 112 -14.49 -0.96 -11.74
C PRO A 112 -13.35 -0.38 -10.90
N ASP A 113 -12.59 -1.27 -10.26
CA ASP A 113 -11.27 -0.91 -9.73
C ASP A 113 -10.37 -0.39 -10.85
N PHE A 114 -9.44 0.49 -10.51
CA PHE A 114 -8.62 1.15 -11.51
C PHE A 114 -7.25 1.57 -11.00
N LEU A 115 -6.36 1.78 -11.96
CA LEU A 115 -5.07 2.42 -11.72
C LEU A 115 -5.14 3.88 -12.21
N ALA A 116 -4.92 4.84 -11.31
CA ALA A 116 -4.77 6.24 -11.66
C ALA A 116 -3.32 6.54 -12.08
N VAL A 117 -3.15 7.29 -13.16
CA VAL A 117 -1.84 7.81 -13.59
C VAL A 117 -1.84 9.31 -13.39
N ILE A 118 -0.99 9.78 -12.49
CA ILE A 118 -0.87 11.19 -12.11
C ILE A 118 0.45 11.74 -12.66
N ASP A 119 0.41 12.95 -13.24
CA ASP A 119 1.63 13.64 -13.65
C ASP A 119 2.35 14.25 -12.43
N VAL A 120 3.54 13.74 -12.13
CA VAL A 120 4.39 14.18 -11.01
C VAL A 120 5.64 14.92 -11.49
N THR A 121 5.60 15.43 -12.72
CA THR A 121 6.67 16.24 -13.31
C THR A 121 6.73 17.60 -12.64
N ARG A 122 7.74 17.83 -11.77
CA ARG A 122 7.90 19.09 -11.05
C ARG A 122 7.97 20.29 -12.01
N GLY A 123 7.19 21.32 -11.71
CA GLY A 123 7.07 22.55 -12.51
C GLY A 123 6.16 22.46 -13.74
N ALA A 124 5.60 21.28 -14.05
CA ALA A 124 4.63 21.16 -15.13
C ALA A 124 3.27 21.77 -14.72
N PRO A 125 2.52 22.42 -15.63
CA PRO A 125 1.15 22.90 -15.34
C PRO A 125 0.13 21.80 -15.03
N THR A 126 0.54 20.54 -15.23
CA THR A 126 -0.22 19.32 -14.99
C THR A 126 0.28 18.56 -13.77
N TYR A 127 1.24 19.10 -13.02
CA TYR A 127 1.70 18.52 -11.75
C TYR A 127 0.51 18.36 -10.79
N GLY A 128 0.31 17.15 -10.26
CA GLY A 128 -0.84 16.82 -9.40
C GLY A 128 -2.06 16.30 -10.14
N LYS A 129 -2.11 16.36 -11.48
CA LYS A 129 -3.33 16.03 -12.22
C LYS A 129 -3.41 14.57 -12.62
N VAL A 130 -4.59 13.97 -12.48
CA VAL A 130 -4.91 12.67 -13.08
C VAL A 130 -4.99 12.81 -14.61
N VAL A 131 -4.14 12.07 -15.33
CA VAL A 131 -4.07 12.13 -16.81
C VAL A 131 -4.62 10.88 -17.50
N ASN A 132 -4.76 9.79 -16.74
CA ASN A 132 -5.32 8.53 -17.18
C ASN A 132 -5.94 7.81 -15.98
N THR A 133 -7.03 7.10 -16.21
CA THR A 133 -7.46 6.00 -15.35
C THR A 133 -7.52 4.74 -16.17
N VAL A 134 -7.07 3.63 -15.60
CA VAL A 134 -7.01 2.33 -16.27
C VAL A 134 -7.95 1.38 -15.54
N THR A 135 -9.13 1.10 -16.11
CA THR A 135 -10.15 0.24 -15.48
C THR A 135 -9.93 -1.22 -15.83
N PHE A 136 -10.24 -2.12 -14.90
CA PHE A 136 -10.02 -3.56 -15.02
C PHE A 136 -11.34 -4.31 -15.23
N SER A 137 -11.26 -5.48 -15.85
CA SER A 137 -12.40 -6.35 -16.16
C SER A 137 -11.89 -7.79 -16.35
N PRO A 138 -12.69 -8.83 -16.02
CA PRO A 138 -14.07 -8.78 -15.53
C PRO A 138 -14.19 -8.61 -14.01
N THR A 139 -13.10 -8.66 -13.26
CA THR A 139 -13.11 -8.63 -11.80
C THR A 139 -13.27 -7.20 -11.25
N THR A 140 -14.15 -7.04 -10.28
CA THR A 140 -14.34 -5.82 -9.47
C THR A 140 -14.26 -6.17 -7.99
N GLY A 141 -14.04 -5.18 -7.12
CA GLY A 141 -13.88 -5.43 -5.68
C GLY A 141 -12.65 -6.29 -5.38
N ASN A 142 -11.58 -6.11 -6.17
CA ASN A 142 -10.33 -6.85 -6.06
C ASN A 142 -9.61 -6.58 -4.73
N GLU A 143 -9.98 -5.50 -4.02
CA GLU A 143 -9.12 -4.84 -3.03
C GLU A 143 -7.73 -4.58 -3.63
N PRO A 144 -7.62 -3.58 -4.53
CA PRO A 144 -6.33 -3.06 -4.97
C PRO A 144 -5.42 -2.77 -3.78
N HIS A 145 -4.36 -3.56 -3.64
CA HIS A 145 -3.48 -3.48 -2.47
C HIS A 145 -2.07 -3.09 -2.92
N HIS A 146 -1.09 -4.00 -2.90
CA HIS A 146 0.29 -3.63 -3.27
C HIS A 146 0.61 -3.76 -4.77
N MET A 147 1.61 -2.98 -5.15
CA MET A 147 2.46 -3.20 -6.31
C MET A 147 3.88 -3.46 -5.81
N GLN A 148 4.85 -3.60 -6.72
CA GLN A 148 6.26 -3.58 -6.30
C GLN A 148 6.68 -2.25 -5.63
N TYR A 149 7.69 -2.29 -4.77
CA TYR A 149 8.19 -1.12 -4.03
C TYR A 149 8.88 -0.06 -4.92
N VAL A 150 9.63 -0.53 -5.93
CA VAL A 150 10.45 0.33 -6.81
C VAL A 150 10.35 -0.17 -8.25
N TRP A 151 10.16 0.76 -9.20
CA TRP A 151 10.16 0.45 -10.62
C TRP A 151 11.48 0.84 -11.27
N HIS A 152 12.14 -0.10 -11.94
CA HIS A 152 13.30 0.18 -12.77
C HIS A 152 12.93 0.15 -14.25
N LYS A 153 13.72 0.84 -15.08
CA LYS A 153 13.52 0.81 -16.53
C LYS A 153 13.48 -0.61 -17.07
N GLY A 154 12.41 -0.93 -17.82
CA GLY A 154 12.18 -2.24 -18.41
C GLY A 154 11.35 -3.19 -17.55
N ASN A 155 11.12 -2.85 -16.27
CA ASN A 155 10.25 -3.64 -15.40
C ASN A 155 8.80 -3.63 -15.90
N ARG A 156 8.15 -4.78 -15.78
CA ARG A 156 6.69 -4.85 -15.73
C ARG A 156 6.20 -4.35 -14.38
N ILE A 157 4.93 -4.00 -14.32
CA ILE A 157 4.27 -3.71 -13.05
C ILE A 157 3.40 -4.90 -12.69
N TYR A 158 3.59 -5.41 -11.48
CA TYR A 158 2.77 -6.45 -10.88
C TYR A 158 1.85 -5.76 -9.87
N ALA A 159 0.54 -5.96 -10.00
CA ALA A 159 -0.46 -5.34 -9.15
C ALA A 159 -1.40 -6.43 -8.61
N GLY A 160 -1.43 -6.56 -7.28
CA GLY A 160 -2.22 -7.56 -6.59
C GLY A 160 -3.64 -7.09 -6.32
N GLY A 161 -4.62 -7.96 -6.59
CA GLY A 161 -5.97 -7.84 -6.07
C GLY A 161 -6.15 -8.80 -4.91
N LEU A 162 -5.99 -8.30 -3.68
CA LEU A 162 -5.90 -9.10 -2.46
C LEU A 162 -7.11 -10.02 -2.27
N PHE A 163 -8.32 -9.54 -2.57
CA PHE A 163 -9.56 -10.33 -2.39
C PHE A 163 -9.96 -11.14 -3.61
N SER A 164 -9.47 -10.76 -4.79
CA SER A 164 -9.70 -11.51 -6.02
C SER A 164 -8.76 -12.68 -6.24
N ASP A 165 -7.70 -12.76 -5.43
CA ASP A 165 -6.57 -13.67 -5.62
C ASP A 165 -6.03 -13.65 -7.07
N THR A 166 -5.86 -12.43 -7.59
CA THR A 166 -5.44 -12.18 -8.96
C THR A 166 -4.28 -11.20 -8.99
N THR A 167 -3.22 -11.54 -9.73
CA THR A 167 -2.13 -10.61 -10.05
C THR A 167 -2.26 -10.14 -11.48
N TYR A 168 -2.28 -8.82 -11.69
CA TYR A 168 -2.25 -8.21 -13.02
C TYR A 168 -0.83 -7.80 -13.40
N VAL A 169 -0.42 -8.07 -14.65
CA VAL A 169 0.89 -7.66 -15.16
C VAL A 169 0.75 -6.62 -16.26
N LEU A 170 1.26 -5.41 -15.99
CA LEU A 170 1.15 -4.25 -16.86
C LEU A 170 2.49 -3.88 -17.48
N ASP A 171 2.42 -3.34 -18.70
CA ASP A 171 3.54 -2.85 -19.50
C ASP A 171 3.54 -1.32 -19.53
N PRO A 172 4.45 -0.65 -18.76
CA PRO A 172 4.50 0.81 -18.64
C PRO A 172 5.32 1.52 -19.71
N ARG A 173 5.83 0.81 -20.72
CA ARG A 173 6.80 1.40 -21.67
C ARG A 173 6.28 2.61 -22.44
N LYS A 174 4.95 2.76 -22.54
CA LYS A 174 4.26 3.85 -23.25
C LYS A 174 3.42 4.75 -22.32
N LEU A 175 3.84 4.89 -21.06
CA LEU A 175 3.19 5.80 -20.12
C LEU A 175 2.93 7.19 -20.76
N PRO A 176 1.77 7.81 -20.48
CA PRO A 176 0.82 7.45 -19.42
C PRO A 176 -0.15 6.30 -19.78
N ALA A 177 -0.06 5.72 -20.98
CA ALA A 177 -0.86 4.55 -21.35
C ALA A 177 -0.19 3.23 -20.90
N LEU A 178 -0.98 2.35 -20.30
CA LEU A 178 -0.58 1.02 -19.85
C LEU A 178 -1.18 -0.07 -20.75
N ARG A 179 -0.54 -1.23 -20.78
CA ARG A 179 -1.04 -2.40 -21.52
C ARG A 179 -1.00 -3.63 -20.62
N LEU A 180 -2.10 -4.37 -20.55
CA LEU A 180 -2.14 -5.67 -19.89
C LEU A 180 -1.35 -6.68 -20.74
N VAL A 181 -0.41 -7.38 -20.10
CA VAL A 181 0.47 -8.36 -20.77
C VAL A 181 0.41 -9.74 -20.15
N GLY A 182 -0.23 -9.86 -19.00
CA GLY A 182 -0.28 -11.07 -18.22
C GLY A 182 -1.28 -10.96 -17.08
N VAL A 183 -1.71 -12.12 -16.61
CA VAL A 183 -2.54 -12.28 -15.42
C VAL A 183 -2.15 -13.61 -14.77
N THR A 184 -2.12 -13.63 -13.44
CA THR A 184 -2.06 -14.83 -12.60
C THR A 184 -3.39 -14.92 -11.89
N THR A 185 -4.09 -16.05 -11.99
CA THR A 185 -5.40 -16.24 -11.35
C THR A 185 -5.34 -17.34 -10.29
N PRO A 186 -6.40 -17.57 -9.49
CA PRO A 186 -6.39 -18.56 -8.41
C PRO A 186 -6.08 -20.00 -8.87
N VAL A 187 -6.32 -20.31 -10.16
CA VAL A 187 -6.01 -21.64 -10.71
C VAL A 187 -4.52 -21.83 -11.00
N ASP A 188 -3.75 -20.74 -11.08
CA ASP A 188 -2.30 -20.75 -11.29
C ASP A 188 -1.52 -20.92 -9.98
N THR A 189 -2.10 -20.49 -8.85
CA THR A 189 -1.51 -20.56 -7.50
C THR A 189 -2.43 -21.36 -6.56
N PRO A 190 -2.54 -22.68 -6.72
CA PRO A 190 -3.39 -23.50 -5.85
C PRO A 190 -2.95 -23.51 -4.38
N CYS A 191 -1.65 -23.28 -4.09
CA CYS A 191 -1.09 -23.42 -2.74
C CYS A 191 -1.09 -22.14 -1.91
N GLY A 192 -1.37 -20.99 -2.52
CA GLY A 192 -1.48 -19.71 -1.84
C GLY A 192 -2.63 -18.88 -2.39
N SER A 193 -3.03 -17.91 -1.59
CA SER A 193 -4.04 -16.93 -1.97
C SER A 193 -3.70 -15.57 -1.37
N ALA A 194 -4.49 -14.54 -1.71
CA ALA A 194 -4.30 -13.18 -1.22
C ALA A 194 -2.89 -12.63 -1.58
N PRO A 195 -2.63 -12.39 -2.88
CA PRO A 195 -1.39 -11.79 -3.33
C PRO A 195 -1.25 -10.41 -2.73
N ASP A 196 -0.10 -10.19 -2.11
CA ASP A 196 0.17 -8.99 -1.36
C ASP A 196 1.27 -8.19 -2.07
N ALA A 197 2.53 -8.30 -1.65
CA ALA A 197 3.64 -7.50 -2.16
C ALA A 197 4.49 -8.20 -3.25
N TYR A 198 5.28 -7.39 -3.97
CA TYR A 198 6.13 -7.86 -5.07
C TYR A 198 7.53 -7.26 -5.03
N THR A 199 8.53 -8.03 -5.46
CA THR A 199 9.87 -7.54 -5.75
C THR A 199 10.33 -8.02 -7.12
N VAL A 200 10.72 -7.08 -7.99
CA VAL A 200 11.10 -7.37 -9.38
C VAL A 200 12.62 -7.49 -9.49
N LEU A 201 13.08 -8.61 -10.03
CA LEU A 201 14.49 -8.93 -10.18
C LEU A 201 15.08 -8.30 -11.46
N ARG A 202 16.42 -8.26 -11.54
CA ARG A 202 17.16 -7.77 -12.71
C ARG A 202 16.83 -8.49 -14.02
N ASP A 203 16.38 -9.74 -13.95
CA ASP A 203 15.98 -10.53 -15.13
C ASP A 203 14.54 -10.23 -15.61
N GLY A 204 13.81 -9.35 -14.90
CA GLY A 204 12.43 -8.99 -15.19
C GLY A 204 11.39 -10.00 -14.71
N THR A 205 11.81 -11.03 -13.96
CA THR A 205 10.91 -11.89 -13.15
C THR A 205 10.63 -11.23 -11.80
N ALA A 206 9.66 -11.74 -11.05
CA ALA A 206 9.33 -11.23 -9.73
C ALA A 206 9.16 -12.37 -8.72
N TYR A 207 9.41 -12.06 -7.45
CA TYR A 207 8.80 -12.80 -6.34
C TYR A 207 7.61 -12.01 -5.80
N ALA A 208 6.58 -12.74 -5.40
CA ALA A 208 5.40 -12.23 -4.76
C ALA A 208 5.18 -12.97 -3.44
N SER A 209 4.72 -12.25 -2.42
CA SER A 209 4.17 -12.84 -1.21
C SER A 209 2.67 -13.07 -1.39
N TYR A 210 2.21 -14.24 -0.96
CA TYR A 210 0.80 -14.59 -0.91
C TYR A 210 0.50 -14.88 0.56
N MET A 211 -0.22 -13.96 1.21
CA MET A 211 -0.43 -14.01 2.66
C MET A 211 -1.27 -15.21 3.07
N GLY A 212 -2.20 -15.62 2.20
CA GLY A 212 -3.23 -16.60 2.45
C GLY A 212 -2.83 -18.03 2.11
N GLY A 213 -3.45 -18.96 2.82
CA GLY A 213 -3.35 -20.41 2.58
C GLY A 213 -3.85 -20.87 1.20
N PRO A 214 -3.80 -22.18 0.93
CA PRO A 214 -4.22 -22.76 -0.35
C PRO A 214 -5.66 -22.43 -0.67
N ASN A 215 -5.98 -22.32 -1.95
CA ASN A 215 -7.33 -21.96 -2.41
C ASN A 215 -8.43 -22.91 -1.86
N LEU A 216 -8.08 -24.17 -1.61
CA LEU A 216 -8.92 -25.14 -0.89
C LEU A 216 -8.20 -25.65 0.37
N PRO A 217 -8.92 -25.91 1.47
CA PRO A 217 -8.32 -26.50 2.66
C PRO A 217 -7.86 -27.95 2.40
N GLY A 218 -6.82 -28.37 3.11
CA GLY A 218 -6.21 -29.70 3.00
C GLY A 218 -4.78 -29.65 2.45
N PRO A 219 -4.26 -30.80 1.95
CA PRO A 219 -2.91 -30.89 1.44
C PRO A 219 -2.77 -30.14 0.10
N CYS A 220 -1.74 -29.28 -0.01
CA CYS A 220 -1.30 -28.71 -1.27
C CYS A 220 0.12 -29.15 -1.62
N THR A 221 0.36 -29.42 -2.91
CA THR A 221 1.67 -29.85 -3.43
C THR A 221 2.35 -28.70 -4.15
N TYR A 222 3.45 -28.21 -3.60
CA TYR A 222 4.25 -27.14 -4.16
C TYR A 222 5.04 -27.60 -5.39
N THR A 223 5.59 -26.64 -6.15
CA THR A 223 6.33 -26.92 -7.40
C THR A 223 7.50 -27.87 -7.20
N ASN A 224 8.14 -27.84 -6.03
CA ASN A 224 9.27 -28.71 -5.69
C ASN A 224 8.86 -30.11 -5.17
N GLY A 225 7.56 -30.41 -5.14
CA GLY A 225 7.01 -31.70 -4.70
C GLY A 225 6.75 -31.81 -3.20
N GLU A 226 7.07 -30.77 -2.42
CA GLU A 226 6.70 -30.72 -1.01
C GLU A 226 5.18 -30.61 -0.83
N VAL A 227 4.66 -31.22 0.23
CA VAL A 227 3.24 -31.13 0.60
C VAL A 227 3.10 -30.43 1.93
N ARG A 228 2.15 -29.50 2.05
CA ARG A 228 1.74 -28.88 3.32
C ARG A 228 0.22 -28.88 3.45
N GLU A 229 -0.24 -28.99 4.69
CA GLU A 229 -1.65 -28.83 5.02
C GLU A 229 -1.96 -27.35 5.21
N GLY A 230 -3.03 -26.86 4.59
CA GLY A 230 -3.53 -25.50 4.78
C GLY A 230 -5.02 -25.45 5.10
N ASN A 231 -5.46 -24.36 5.72
CA ASN A 231 -6.84 -24.18 6.21
C ASN A 231 -7.71 -23.35 5.23
N GLY A 232 -7.25 -23.22 3.99
CA GLY A 232 -7.98 -22.66 2.86
C GLY A 232 -7.64 -21.20 2.53
N TYR A 233 -8.40 -20.64 1.60
CA TYR A 233 -8.29 -19.27 1.08
C TYR A 233 -8.12 -18.18 2.15
N ALA A 234 -7.17 -17.27 1.99
CA ALA A 234 -6.87 -16.21 2.96
C ALA A 234 -6.54 -16.73 4.38
N GLY A 235 -6.27 -18.04 4.52
CA GLY A 235 -5.91 -18.68 5.77
C GLY A 235 -4.39 -18.82 5.91
N SER A 236 -3.92 -19.96 6.39
CA SER A 236 -2.52 -20.33 6.56
C SER A 236 -2.26 -21.76 6.08
N PRO A 237 -0.99 -22.13 5.80
CA PRO A 237 0.15 -21.23 5.63
C PRO A 237 0.10 -20.52 4.28
N GLY A 238 0.49 -19.25 4.23
CA GLY A 238 0.78 -18.57 2.97
C GLY A 238 2.07 -19.05 2.30
N GLU A 239 2.46 -18.38 1.22
CA GLU A 239 3.56 -18.82 0.36
C GLU A 239 4.31 -17.67 -0.32
N VAL A 240 5.40 -18.04 -1.00
CA VAL A 240 6.12 -17.16 -1.92
C VAL A 240 6.03 -17.73 -3.34
N VAL A 241 5.69 -16.88 -4.30
CA VAL A 241 5.45 -17.26 -5.69
C VAL A 241 6.46 -16.57 -6.59
N ARG A 242 7.10 -17.31 -7.49
CA ARG A 242 7.93 -16.73 -8.56
C ARG A 242 7.12 -16.58 -9.83
N LEU A 243 7.14 -15.38 -10.40
CA LEU A 243 6.39 -15.00 -11.60
C LEU A 243 7.33 -14.56 -12.72
N ASP A 244 7.04 -14.93 -13.96
CA ASP A 244 7.74 -14.36 -15.12
C ASP A 244 7.19 -12.97 -15.52
N ALA A 245 7.79 -12.35 -16.54
CA ALA A 245 7.39 -11.04 -17.07
C ALA A 245 5.97 -10.97 -17.70
N ARG A 246 5.20 -12.06 -17.64
CA ARG A 246 3.78 -12.15 -18.03
C ARG A 246 2.92 -12.74 -16.92
N GLY A 247 3.43 -12.85 -15.70
CA GLY A 247 2.68 -13.42 -14.56
C GLY A 247 2.51 -14.93 -14.64
N ARG A 248 3.25 -15.65 -15.48
CA ARG A 248 3.22 -17.11 -15.43
C ARG A 248 3.97 -17.56 -14.18
N VAL A 249 3.33 -18.42 -13.40
CA VAL A 249 3.94 -19.05 -12.22
C VAL A 249 5.09 -19.94 -12.66
N LEU A 250 6.28 -19.63 -12.15
CA LEU A 250 7.50 -20.41 -12.35
C LEU A 250 7.76 -21.35 -11.17
N ALA A 251 7.36 -20.93 -9.97
CA ALA A 251 7.46 -21.73 -8.75
C ALA A 251 6.49 -21.21 -7.68
N GLU A 252 5.85 -22.13 -6.98
CA GLU A 252 5.24 -21.94 -5.66
C GLU A 252 6.16 -22.58 -4.62
N ALA A 253 6.45 -21.88 -3.52
CA ALA A 253 7.27 -22.39 -2.43
C ALA A 253 6.66 -22.10 -1.05
N PRO A 254 6.63 -23.10 -0.15
CA PRO A 254 5.98 -22.95 1.15
C PRO A 254 6.71 -21.93 2.01
N ALA A 255 5.97 -20.99 2.60
CA ALA A 255 6.53 -20.11 3.63
C ALA A 255 6.63 -20.83 4.99
N THR A 256 5.84 -21.87 5.23
CA THR A 256 5.87 -22.66 6.48
C THR A 256 7.03 -23.65 6.53
N SER A 257 7.57 -23.88 7.73
CA SER A 257 8.58 -24.91 7.96
C SER A 257 8.03 -26.33 7.78
N ALA A 258 8.93 -27.29 7.54
CA ALA A 258 8.56 -28.71 7.48
C ALA A 258 8.26 -29.30 8.87
N THR A 259 8.80 -28.70 9.92
CA THR A 259 8.48 -29.00 11.32
C THR A 259 7.43 -28.03 11.85
N PRO A 260 6.60 -28.41 12.83
CA PRO A 260 5.69 -27.48 13.48
C PRO A 260 6.43 -26.26 14.04
N GLU A 261 5.86 -25.08 13.83
CA GLU A 261 6.26 -23.84 14.52
C GLU A 261 5.65 -23.83 15.93
N ARG A 262 5.67 -22.69 16.63
CA ARG A 262 5.28 -22.57 18.04
C ARG A 262 3.74 -22.54 18.22
N PRO A 263 3.07 -23.65 18.60
CA PRO A 263 1.61 -23.70 18.68
C PRO A 263 1.00 -22.72 19.69
N GLU A 264 1.75 -22.31 20.70
CA GLU A 264 1.32 -21.37 21.74
C GLU A 264 1.19 -19.91 21.27
N ILE A 265 1.73 -19.59 20.09
CA ILE A 265 1.69 -18.24 19.51
C ILE A 265 1.31 -18.20 18.02
N CYS A 266 1.27 -19.37 17.35
CA CYS A 266 0.90 -19.50 15.95
C CYS A 266 -0.50 -20.13 15.84
N HIS A 267 -1.54 -19.38 16.22
CA HIS A 267 -2.92 -19.85 16.10
C HIS A 267 -3.42 -19.76 14.65
N ASN A 268 -4.23 -20.73 14.23
CA ASN A 268 -4.83 -20.77 12.90
C ASN A 268 -6.33 -21.05 13.03
N ILE A 269 -7.15 -20.43 12.19
CA ILE A 269 -8.62 -20.58 12.24
C ILE A 269 -9.16 -20.81 10.81
N PRO A 270 -9.64 -22.03 10.48
CA PRO A 270 -9.64 -23.25 11.31
C PRO A 270 -8.25 -23.73 11.72
N ALA A 271 -8.18 -24.44 12.85
CA ALA A 271 -6.92 -24.96 13.38
C ALA A 271 -6.28 -25.99 12.43
N LEU A 272 -4.96 -25.87 12.27
CA LEU A 272 -4.13 -26.82 11.55
C LEU A 272 -3.55 -27.87 12.50
N THR A 273 -3.26 -29.06 11.96
CA THR A 273 -2.55 -30.12 12.71
C THR A 273 -1.09 -29.77 12.94
N THR A 274 -0.50 -28.96 12.06
CA THR A 274 0.86 -28.44 12.16
C THR A 274 0.77 -26.92 12.33
N ALA A 275 1.16 -26.43 13.50
CA ALA A 275 1.12 -25.00 13.79
C ALA A 275 2.08 -24.22 12.87
N THR A 276 1.62 -23.05 12.41
CA THR A 276 2.38 -22.19 11.50
C THR A 276 1.99 -20.73 11.70
N CYS A 277 2.99 -19.86 11.78
CA CYS A 277 2.85 -18.41 11.73
C CYS A 277 3.05 -17.87 10.30
N ALA A 278 3.06 -18.72 9.28
CA ALA A 278 3.40 -18.32 7.91
C ALA A 278 2.23 -17.61 7.23
N ASN A 279 2.32 -16.28 7.13
CA ASN A 279 1.44 -15.40 6.37
C ASN A 279 2.29 -14.25 5.81
N PRO A 280 3.15 -14.55 4.82
CA PRO A 280 4.13 -13.60 4.33
C PRO A 280 3.46 -12.36 3.76
N HIS A 281 3.90 -11.18 4.19
CA HIS A 281 3.39 -9.87 3.80
C HIS A 281 4.47 -9.13 2.99
N GLY A 282 5.33 -8.33 3.63
CA GLY A 282 6.41 -7.66 2.91
C GLY A 282 7.35 -8.66 2.24
N VAL A 283 7.91 -8.31 1.08
CA VAL A 283 8.87 -9.17 0.35
C VAL A 283 10.01 -8.38 -0.28
N GLN A 284 11.25 -8.72 0.07
CA GLN A 284 12.44 -8.02 -0.39
C GLN A 284 13.55 -9.01 -0.75
N VAL A 285 14.35 -8.68 -1.76
CA VAL A 285 15.38 -9.57 -2.29
C VAL A 285 16.73 -8.88 -2.39
N ARG A 286 17.78 -9.59 -1.96
CA ARG A 286 19.18 -9.30 -2.26
C ARG A 286 19.73 -10.33 -3.23
N GLU A 287 19.65 -10.02 -4.53
CA GLU A 287 20.08 -10.93 -5.60
C GLU A 287 21.58 -11.28 -5.52
N ASP A 288 22.40 -10.35 -5.06
CA ASP A 288 23.86 -10.54 -4.85
C ASP A 288 24.16 -11.50 -3.69
N LEU A 289 23.26 -11.58 -2.70
CA LEU A 289 23.36 -12.48 -1.56
C LEU A 289 22.59 -13.79 -1.77
N ASN A 290 21.73 -13.85 -2.80
CA ASN A 290 20.76 -14.93 -3.01
C ASN A 290 19.83 -15.13 -1.80
N ILE A 291 19.41 -14.04 -1.17
CA ILE A 291 18.49 -14.08 -0.04
C ILE A 291 17.21 -13.30 -0.37
N MET A 292 16.07 -13.87 0.00
CA MET A 292 14.79 -13.18 0.08
C MET A 292 14.36 -13.12 1.54
N VAL A 293 13.73 -12.02 1.94
CA VAL A 293 13.21 -11.81 3.29
C VAL A 293 11.74 -11.43 3.20
N THR A 294 10.91 -12.08 4.02
CA THR A 294 9.50 -11.70 4.20
C THR A 294 9.18 -11.47 5.67
N SER A 295 8.35 -10.47 5.97
CA SER A 295 7.63 -10.40 7.25
C SER A 295 6.39 -11.29 7.20
N ASP A 296 5.88 -11.72 8.36
CA ASP A 296 4.53 -12.28 8.46
C ASP A 296 3.63 -11.32 9.22
N LEU A 297 2.49 -10.94 8.65
CA LEU A 297 1.58 -9.97 9.28
C LEU A 297 0.52 -10.66 10.14
N LEU A 298 -0.46 -11.30 9.52
CA LEU A 298 -1.63 -11.90 10.15
C LEU A 298 -2.27 -12.94 9.24
N GLU A 299 -3.15 -13.79 9.77
CA GLU A 299 -4.01 -14.66 8.97
C GLU A 299 -5.20 -13.87 8.35
N PRO A 300 -5.19 -13.54 7.05
CA PRO A 300 -6.06 -12.50 6.48
C PRO A 300 -7.56 -12.71 6.69
N ARG A 301 -8.04 -13.95 6.54
CA ARG A 301 -9.46 -14.30 6.67
C ARG A 301 -10.06 -13.85 7.99
N ASN A 302 -9.31 -13.95 9.08
CA ASN A 302 -9.79 -13.59 10.42
C ASN A 302 -9.88 -12.09 10.65
N TYR A 303 -9.45 -11.27 9.71
CA TYR A 303 -9.55 -9.82 9.80
C TYR A 303 -10.43 -9.22 8.70
N ILE A 304 -10.63 -9.93 7.58
CA ILE A 304 -11.41 -9.46 6.43
C ILE A 304 -12.91 -9.83 6.54
N ASP A 305 -13.24 -10.95 7.20
CA ASP A 305 -14.60 -11.53 7.25
C ASP A 305 -15.30 -11.43 8.61
N THR A 306 -14.60 -10.96 9.64
CA THR A 306 -15.08 -10.93 11.03
C THR A 306 -14.88 -9.56 11.65
N ASP A 307 -15.62 -9.26 12.72
CA ASP A 307 -15.37 -8.06 13.51
C ASP A 307 -13.93 -8.12 14.08
N PRO A 308 -13.03 -7.19 13.68
CA PRO A 308 -11.62 -7.21 14.08
C PRO A 308 -11.40 -7.21 15.59
N PHE A 309 -12.38 -6.75 16.41
CA PHE A 309 -12.29 -6.74 17.88
C PHE A 309 -12.62 -8.08 18.54
N THR A 310 -13.10 -9.05 17.77
CA THR A 310 -13.41 -10.40 18.25
C THR A 310 -12.35 -11.43 17.86
N VAL A 311 -11.29 -10.97 17.20
CA VAL A 311 -10.25 -11.81 16.60
C VAL A 311 -9.26 -12.25 17.65
N ASP A 312 -8.85 -13.51 17.56
CA ASP A 312 -7.76 -14.04 18.38
C ASP A 312 -6.45 -13.30 18.06
N PRO A 313 -5.85 -12.57 19.02
CA PRO A 313 -4.63 -11.79 18.78
C PRO A 313 -3.42 -12.65 18.38
N LEU A 314 -3.47 -13.97 18.57
CA LEU A 314 -2.42 -14.91 18.16
C LEU A 314 -2.54 -15.34 16.69
N THR A 315 -3.58 -14.88 15.98
CA THR A 315 -3.61 -14.90 14.51
C THR A 315 -2.80 -13.75 13.90
N GLY A 316 -2.49 -12.71 14.68
CA GLY A 316 -1.46 -11.72 14.40
C GLY A 316 -0.06 -12.26 14.69
N ARG A 317 0.79 -12.24 13.66
CA ARG A 317 2.11 -12.91 13.67
C ARG A 317 3.18 -12.05 14.33
N ILE A 318 4.35 -12.66 14.52
CA ILE A 318 5.53 -12.03 15.13
C ILE A 318 6.83 -12.47 14.43
N THR A 319 6.72 -12.99 13.21
CA THR A 319 7.83 -13.69 12.53
C THR A 319 8.33 -12.93 11.31
N VAL A 320 9.64 -13.09 11.05
CA VAL A 320 10.31 -12.70 9.81
C VAL A 320 11.02 -13.95 9.28
N ARG A 321 10.93 -14.18 7.98
CA ARG A 321 11.45 -15.37 7.31
C ARG A 321 12.56 -15.00 6.34
N THR A 322 13.59 -15.84 6.28
CA THR A 322 14.62 -15.74 5.23
C THR A 322 14.56 -16.98 4.34
N PHE A 323 14.75 -16.77 3.04
CA PHE A 323 14.78 -17.83 2.04
C PHE A 323 16.10 -17.79 1.30
N ASP A 324 16.68 -18.96 1.07
CA ASP A 324 17.73 -19.16 0.08
C ASP A 324 17.07 -19.23 -1.31
N ILE A 325 17.49 -18.32 -2.20
CA ILE A 325 16.99 -18.25 -3.58
C ILE A 325 18.11 -18.52 -4.60
N SER A 326 19.22 -19.15 -4.20
CA SER A 326 20.35 -19.49 -5.07
C SER A 326 19.92 -20.28 -6.31
N ASP A 327 18.92 -21.16 -6.15
CA ASP A 327 18.04 -21.57 -7.23
C ASP A 327 16.78 -20.70 -7.23
N ARG A 328 16.69 -19.80 -8.20
CA ARG A 328 15.57 -18.85 -8.28
C ARG A 328 14.21 -19.57 -8.47
N ASN A 329 14.17 -20.74 -9.10
CA ASN A 329 12.92 -21.50 -9.28
C ASN A 329 12.62 -22.47 -8.13
N ASN A 330 13.40 -22.43 -7.06
CA ASN A 330 13.16 -23.25 -5.87
C ASN A 330 13.57 -22.48 -4.62
N PRO A 331 12.85 -21.40 -4.25
CA PRO A 331 13.07 -20.73 -2.98
C PRO A 331 12.95 -21.72 -1.82
N ARG A 332 13.91 -21.70 -0.90
CA ARG A 332 13.91 -22.60 0.26
C ARG A 332 13.91 -21.79 1.54
N LEU A 333 12.91 -22.01 2.39
CA LEU A 333 12.88 -21.43 3.72
C LEU A 333 14.15 -21.84 4.48
N LYS A 334 14.91 -20.83 4.88
CA LYS A 334 16.22 -20.98 5.53
C LYS A 334 16.11 -20.73 7.03
N SER A 335 15.40 -19.68 7.44
CA SER A 335 15.18 -19.37 8.85
C SER A 335 13.80 -18.78 9.09
N VAL A 336 13.27 -19.02 10.29
CA VAL A 336 12.11 -18.32 10.86
C VAL A 336 12.60 -17.64 12.13
N SER A 337 12.67 -16.32 12.11
CA SER A 337 13.04 -15.50 13.27
C SER A 337 11.77 -14.98 13.94
N TYR A 338 11.75 -14.99 15.26
CA TYR A 338 10.68 -14.41 16.07
C TYR A 338 11.17 -13.07 16.60
N LEU A 339 10.46 -11.99 16.28
CA LEU A 339 10.83 -10.67 16.77
C LEU A 339 10.76 -10.64 18.31
N PRO A 340 11.79 -10.11 18.99
CA PRO A 340 11.85 -10.07 20.45
C PRO A 340 10.86 -9.06 21.00
N TRP A 341 10.55 -9.16 22.29
CA TRP A 341 9.72 -8.16 22.96
C TRP A 341 10.55 -6.92 23.26
N GLY A 342 9.89 -5.76 23.21
CA GLY A 342 10.46 -4.50 23.70
C GLY A 342 10.21 -4.30 25.19
N PRO A 343 10.56 -3.10 25.71
CA PRO A 343 10.46 -2.79 27.13
C PRO A 343 9.06 -2.34 27.59
N ARG A 344 8.12 -2.05 26.67
CA ARG A 344 6.79 -1.55 26.98
C ARG A 344 5.90 -2.60 27.63
N GLN A 345 5.10 -2.14 28.59
CA GLN A 345 4.12 -2.96 29.29
C GLN A 345 2.72 -2.70 28.74
N GLU A 346 2.40 -3.39 27.66
CA GLU A 346 1.10 -3.29 27.01
C GLU A 346 0.03 -4.15 27.69
N GLU A 347 -1.16 -3.59 27.85
CA GLU A 347 -2.35 -4.30 28.34
C GLU A 347 -2.84 -5.32 27.31
N PHE A 348 -2.87 -4.94 26.03
CA PHE A 348 -3.35 -5.79 24.95
C PHE A 348 -2.20 -6.44 24.20
N LEU A 349 -2.34 -7.76 23.97
CA LEU A 349 -1.29 -8.54 23.29
C LEU A 349 -0.97 -8.04 21.89
N VAL A 350 -1.91 -7.41 21.19
CA VAL A 350 -1.73 -6.90 19.82
C VAL A 350 -0.86 -5.65 19.77
N PHE A 351 -0.75 -4.90 20.87
CA PHE A 351 0.05 -3.66 20.97
C PHE A 351 1.51 -3.91 21.36
N LYS A 352 1.86 -5.17 21.66
CA LYS A 352 3.25 -5.56 21.93
C LYS A 352 4.12 -5.26 20.71
N GLU A 353 5.32 -4.76 20.96
CA GLU A 353 6.26 -4.20 19.99
C GLU A 353 6.53 -5.12 18.81
N ASN A 354 6.52 -6.42 19.06
CA ASN A 354 6.84 -7.44 18.06
C ASN A 354 5.66 -7.92 17.21
N ARG A 355 4.47 -7.34 17.40
CA ARG A 355 3.22 -7.83 16.79
C ARG A 355 2.93 -7.23 15.44
N LEU A 356 2.41 -8.08 14.57
CA LEU A 356 2.03 -7.72 13.22
C LEU A 356 3.21 -7.11 12.44
N PRO A 357 4.33 -7.83 12.27
CA PRO A 357 5.38 -7.44 11.32
C PRO A 357 4.76 -7.13 9.96
N MET A 358 4.80 -5.86 9.58
CA MET A 358 4.12 -5.32 8.41
C MET A 358 5.09 -5.25 7.25
N GLU A 359 5.74 -4.11 7.04
CA GLU A 359 6.72 -3.97 5.98
C GLU A 359 8.13 -4.33 6.45
N ASN A 360 8.86 -5.01 5.59
CA ASN A 360 10.28 -5.24 5.75
C ASN A 360 11.04 -4.61 4.58
N THR A 361 12.29 -4.25 4.85
CA THR A 361 13.19 -3.66 3.85
C THR A 361 14.60 -4.18 4.07
N VAL A 362 15.42 -4.18 3.01
CA VAL A 362 16.81 -4.65 3.05
C VAL A 362 17.74 -3.48 2.80
N THR A 363 18.94 -3.54 3.37
CA THR A 363 20.05 -2.69 2.93
C THR A 363 20.38 -2.98 1.46
N ASN A 364 20.82 -2.00 0.69
CA ASN A 364 20.96 -2.05 -0.77
C ASN A 364 22.43 -2.17 -1.21
N LEU A 365 23.38 -1.63 -0.44
CA LEU A 365 24.79 -1.61 -0.81
C LEU A 365 25.43 -2.99 -0.58
N PRO A 366 26.36 -3.44 -1.45
CA PRO A 366 27.00 -4.75 -1.32
C PRO A 366 27.75 -4.99 0.00
N SER A 367 28.23 -3.91 0.65
CA SER A 367 28.91 -3.98 1.94
C SER A 367 27.96 -4.19 3.12
N HIS A 368 26.67 -3.93 2.94
CA HIS A 368 25.66 -4.10 3.96
C HIS A 368 24.85 -5.37 3.66
N ARG A 369 24.48 -6.10 4.71
CA ARG A 369 23.72 -7.34 4.62
C ARG A 369 22.50 -7.36 5.54
N GLY A 370 22.20 -6.22 6.16
CA GLY A 370 21.14 -6.13 7.14
C GLY A 370 19.76 -5.99 6.50
N ALA A 371 18.74 -6.23 7.32
CA ALA A 371 17.35 -5.99 7.02
C ALA A 371 16.64 -5.36 8.21
N PHE A 372 15.55 -4.67 7.91
CA PHE A 372 14.66 -4.04 8.86
C PHE A 372 13.25 -4.60 8.72
N ALA A 373 12.49 -4.58 9.80
CA ALA A 373 11.07 -4.91 9.81
C ALA A 373 10.34 -3.93 10.74
N SER A 374 9.27 -3.30 10.27
CA SER A 374 8.38 -2.51 11.12
C SER A 374 7.21 -3.37 11.57
N THR A 375 6.68 -3.09 12.74
CA THR A 375 5.47 -3.70 13.26
C THR A 375 4.32 -2.72 13.23
N MET A 376 3.14 -3.22 12.88
CA MET A 376 1.96 -2.40 12.72
C MET A 376 1.45 -1.89 14.06
N GLN A 377 0.71 -2.72 14.79
CA GLN A 377 0.22 -2.38 16.11
C GLN A 377 1.34 -2.42 17.15
N GLY A 378 2.45 -3.09 16.86
CA GLY A 378 3.65 -3.01 17.68
C GLY A 378 4.36 -1.67 17.60
N ALA A 379 4.18 -0.86 16.55
CA ALA A 379 4.74 0.50 16.45
C ALA A 379 6.25 0.58 16.75
N ALA A 380 7.00 -0.39 16.24
CA ALA A 380 8.43 -0.52 16.48
C ALA A 380 9.16 -0.98 15.21
N ILE A 381 10.44 -0.63 15.11
CA ILE A 381 11.34 -1.05 14.04
C ILE A 381 12.37 -2.00 14.62
N PHE A 382 12.58 -3.12 13.93
CA PHE A 382 13.57 -4.13 14.26
C PHE A 382 14.66 -4.20 13.19
N TYR A 383 15.87 -4.60 13.58
CA TYR A 383 17.01 -4.77 12.70
C TYR A 383 17.74 -6.09 12.94
N THR A 384 18.23 -6.69 11.85
CA THR A 384 19.25 -7.73 11.86
C THR A 384 20.42 -7.31 10.97
N PRO A 385 21.69 -7.48 11.39
CA PRO A 385 22.83 -6.99 10.63
C PRO A 385 23.23 -7.87 9.43
N ASP A 386 22.86 -9.15 9.43
CA ASP A 386 23.23 -10.09 8.37
C ASP A 386 22.15 -11.13 8.10
N ILE A 387 21.38 -10.93 7.02
CA ILE A 387 20.36 -11.89 6.55
C ILE A 387 20.95 -13.17 5.96
N THR A 388 22.27 -13.23 5.77
CA THR A 388 22.97 -14.45 5.36
C THR A 388 23.31 -15.36 6.54
N ASP A 389 23.12 -14.92 7.78
CA ASP A 389 23.22 -15.77 8.96
C ASP A 389 22.13 -16.88 8.93
N PRO A 390 22.43 -18.14 9.33
CA PRO A 390 21.42 -19.19 9.47
C PRO A 390 20.42 -18.93 10.60
N THR A 391 20.76 -18.08 11.55
CA THR A 391 19.95 -17.69 12.71
C THR A 391 20.01 -16.17 12.91
N PRO A 392 19.43 -15.37 12.00
CA PRO A 392 19.50 -13.91 12.10
C PRO A 392 18.92 -13.42 13.43
N GLU A 393 19.74 -12.70 14.20
CA GLU A 393 19.31 -12.04 15.44
C GLU A 393 18.61 -10.73 15.10
N TRP A 394 17.38 -10.57 15.60
CA TRP A 394 16.60 -9.35 15.45
C TRP A 394 16.56 -8.60 16.78
N ARG A 395 16.64 -7.27 16.71
CA ARG A 395 16.62 -6.35 17.86
C ARG A 395 15.72 -5.19 17.55
N GLU A 396 14.99 -4.72 18.55
CA GLU A 396 14.29 -3.44 18.44
C GLU A 396 15.32 -2.31 18.44
N ILE A 397 15.22 -1.40 17.48
CA ILE A 397 16.20 -0.30 17.28
C ILE A 397 15.56 1.07 17.26
N PHE A 398 14.23 1.15 17.18
CA PHE A 398 13.48 2.39 17.20
C PHE A 398 12.01 2.11 17.53
N ASP A 399 11.40 3.03 18.27
CA ASP A 399 9.99 3.00 18.67
C ASP A 399 9.31 4.27 18.13
N ASP A 400 8.12 4.14 17.54
CA ASP A 400 7.40 5.26 16.94
C ASP A 400 7.04 6.36 17.96
N GLU A 401 6.95 6.04 19.26
CA GLU A 401 6.75 7.02 20.33
C GLU A 401 7.85 8.09 20.32
N THR A 402 9.09 7.74 19.97
CA THR A 402 10.19 8.71 19.85
C THR A 402 9.91 9.77 18.77
N ALA A 403 9.34 9.36 17.62
CA ALA A 403 9.01 10.27 16.54
C ALA A 403 7.80 11.16 16.88
N TYR A 404 6.74 10.60 17.46
CA TYR A 404 5.56 11.36 17.86
C TYR A 404 5.86 12.48 18.85
N ARG A 405 6.71 12.21 19.83
CA ARG A 405 7.06 13.20 20.87
C ARG A 405 7.73 14.46 20.33
N SER A 406 8.23 14.43 19.09
CA SER A 406 8.81 15.62 18.43
C SER A 406 7.78 16.70 18.09
N PHE A 407 6.51 16.35 17.87
CA PHE A 407 5.43 17.29 17.51
C PHE A 407 4.18 17.16 18.39
N HIS A 408 4.07 16.08 19.15
CA HIS A 408 3.06 15.89 20.19
C HIS A 408 3.72 15.33 21.46
N PRO A 409 4.25 16.16 22.37
CA PRO A 409 5.02 15.66 23.52
C PRO A 409 4.20 14.96 24.63
N ASP A 410 2.88 15.17 24.67
CA ASP A 410 1.98 14.77 25.77
C ASP A 410 0.90 13.73 25.37
N GLY A 411 0.94 13.21 24.14
CA GLY A 411 -0.06 12.24 23.66
C GLY A 411 0.20 10.79 24.10
N PRO A 412 -0.80 9.90 24.00
CA PRO A 412 -0.64 8.48 24.27
C PRO A 412 0.01 7.81 23.05
N PHE A 413 1.32 7.58 23.08
CA PHE A 413 2.06 6.96 21.98
C PHE A 413 2.65 5.62 22.37
N GLY A 414 3.04 4.83 21.36
CA GLY A 414 3.60 3.51 21.49
C GLY A 414 2.67 2.47 20.88
N GLY A 415 2.26 1.48 21.67
CA GLY A 415 1.40 0.40 21.21
C GLY A 415 0.16 0.89 20.43
N GLY A 416 0.05 0.46 19.18
CA GLY A 416 -1.09 0.71 18.32
C GLY A 416 -1.02 1.98 17.46
N ASP A 417 0.15 2.62 17.36
CA ASP A 417 0.36 3.75 16.44
C ASP A 417 0.23 3.37 14.95
N THR A 418 0.31 2.07 14.62
CA THR A 418 0.09 1.51 13.27
C THR A 418 1.19 1.89 12.28
N GLY A 419 2.39 1.36 12.51
CA GLY A 419 3.51 1.43 11.56
C GLY A 419 3.19 0.69 10.26
N SER A 420 3.24 1.38 9.13
CA SER A 420 2.53 0.94 7.93
C SER A 420 3.44 0.65 6.73
N TRP A 421 4.43 1.50 6.48
CA TRP A 421 5.35 1.33 5.35
C TRP A 421 6.79 1.66 5.70
N LEU A 422 7.75 0.86 5.24
CA LEU A 422 9.16 0.99 5.62
C LEU A 422 10.08 0.79 4.40
N GLN A 423 11.01 1.72 4.16
CA GLN A 423 11.96 1.58 3.05
C GLN A 423 13.32 2.23 3.33
N VAL A 424 14.40 1.46 3.13
CA VAL A 424 15.77 1.99 3.12
C VAL A 424 16.03 2.74 1.82
N SER A 425 16.62 3.94 1.91
CA SER A 425 17.11 4.70 0.75
C SER A 425 18.11 3.88 -0.07
N PRO A 426 18.16 3.98 -1.41
CA PRO A 426 19.07 3.17 -2.21
C PRO A 426 20.58 3.36 -1.93
N ASP A 427 20.97 4.43 -1.23
CA ASP A 427 22.36 4.64 -0.76
C ASP A 427 22.59 4.24 0.72
N ASP A 428 21.62 3.57 1.34
CA ASP A 428 21.65 3.08 2.73
C ASP A 428 21.93 4.12 3.81
N LYS A 429 21.60 5.38 3.58
CA LYS A 429 21.77 6.44 4.60
C LYS A 429 20.55 6.61 5.48
N TYR A 430 19.37 6.45 4.90
CA TYR A 430 18.12 6.81 5.53
C TYR A 430 17.14 5.65 5.51
N LEU A 431 16.33 5.56 6.57
CA LEU A 431 15.18 4.68 6.66
C LEU A 431 13.93 5.55 6.73
N PHE A 432 13.03 5.41 5.74
CA PHE A 432 11.77 6.13 5.68
C PHE A 432 10.68 5.26 6.27
N HIS A 433 9.84 5.84 7.13
CA HIS A 433 8.69 5.16 7.72
C HIS A 433 7.42 6.00 7.59
N ALA A 434 6.32 5.36 7.24
CA ALA A 434 4.97 5.91 7.37
C ALA A 434 4.28 5.23 8.56
N VAL A 435 3.51 6.02 9.29
CA VAL A 435 2.74 5.58 10.45
C VAL A 435 1.33 6.15 10.32
N THR A 436 0.33 5.27 10.36
CA THR A 436 -1.08 5.66 10.17
C THR A 436 -1.57 6.55 11.32
N GLY A 437 -1.10 6.32 12.55
CA GLY A 437 -1.47 7.12 13.73
C GLY A 437 -2.88 6.83 14.24
N HIS A 438 -3.36 5.61 14.09
CA HIS A 438 -4.66 5.17 14.62
C HIS A 438 -4.56 3.74 15.14
N GLN A 439 -5.10 3.50 16.33
CA GLN A 439 -5.26 2.15 16.88
C GLN A 439 -6.37 1.42 16.11
N LEU A 440 -6.18 0.11 15.89
CA LEU A 440 -7.26 -0.73 15.38
C LEU A 440 -8.50 -0.57 16.28
N GLY A 441 -9.57 0.02 15.73
CA GLY A 441 -10.89 0.10 16.37
C GLY A 441 -11.27 1.33 17.14
N GLU A 442 -10.34 2.24 17.37
CA GLU A 442 -10.67 3.51 18.01
C GLU A 442 -11.11 4.53 16.97
N LEU A 443 -12.41 4.84 16.93
CA LEU A 443 -12.92 5.98 16.17
C LEU A 443 -12.77 7.26 17.01
N GLY A 444 -11.92 8.18 16.55
CA GLY A 444 -12.07 9.61 16.83
C GLY A 444 -11.20 10.24 17.91
N LYS A 445 -10.10 9.61 18.38
CA LYS A 445 -9.13 10.28 19.29
C LYS A 445 -7.68 9.75 19.22
N ILE A 446 -6.97 9.88 18.10
CA ILE A 446 -5.48 9.80 18.06
C ILE A 446 -4.93 10.87 17.08
N PRO A 447 -3.79 11.53 17.36
CA PRO A 447 -3.38 12.75 16.69
C PRO A 447 -2.54 12.43 15.46
N SER A 448 -3.02 12.79 14.26
CA SER A 448 -2.26 12.84 13.00
C SER A 448 -1.24 11.72 12.78
N GLY A 449 -1.49 10.84 11.81
CA GLY A 449 -0.43 9.99 11.26
C GLY A 449 0.79 10.80 10.81
N MET A 450 1.89 10.13 10.50
CA MET A 450 3.16 10.80 10.19
C MET A 450 3.99 10.06 9.17
N VAL A 451 4.93 10.79 8.59
CA VAL A 451 6.08 10.24 7.88
C VAL A 451 7.32 10.74 8.60
N TYR A 452 8.25 9.83 8.90
CA TYR A 452 9.53 10.20 9.48
C TYR A 452 10.70 9.54 8.78
N VAL A 453 11.89 10.09 9.02
CA VAL A 453 13.15 9.58 8.49
C VAL A 453 14.14 9.33 9.63
N LEU A 454 14.80 8.18 9.60
CA LEU A 454 15.94 7.88 10.49
C LEU A 454 17.24 7.90 9.72
N ASP A 455 18.32 8.37 10.36
CA ASP A 455 19.69 8.23 9.91
C ASP A 455 20.24 6.91 10.45
N ILE A 456 20.47 5.95 9.56
CA ILE A 456 20.89 4.59 9.92
C ILE A 456 22.39 4.36 9.73
N GLN A 457 23.16 5.39 9.35
CA GLN A 457 24.55 5.21 8.95
C GLN A 457 25.44 4.67 10.06
N LYS A 458 25.21 5.10 11.31
CA LYS A 458 25.98 4.61 12.47
C LYS A 458 25.68 3.14 12.77
N LEU A 459 24.40 2.76 12.72
CA LEU A 459 23.97 1.37 12.89
C LEU A 459 24.63 0.45 11.86
N LEU A 460 24.62 0.84 10.59
CA LEU A 460 25.24 0.05 9.52
C LEU A 460 26.77 0.01 9.64
N ALA A 461 27.39 1.08 10.15
CA ALA A 461 28.84 1.13 10.38
C ALA A 461 29.30 0.18 11.51
N SER A 462 28.40 -0.24 12.41
CA SER A 462 28.68 -1.27 13.43
C SER A 462 28.86 -2.68 12.85
N GLY A 463 28.55 -2.89 11.56
CA GLY A 463 28.70 -4.18 10.89
C GLY A 463 27.85 -5.26 11.56
N ASN A 464 28.45 -6.43 11.82
CA ASN A 464 27.75 -7.61 12.31
C ASN A 464 27.55 -7.65 13.84
N ASP A 465 27.96 -6.61 14.57
CA ASP A 465 27.85 -6.55 16.04
C ASP A 465 27.23 -5.21 16.49
N PRO A 466 26.00 -4.87 16.02
CA PRO A 466 25.30 -3.67 16.47
C PRO A 466 25.05 -3.73 17.98
N LYS A 467 25.18 -2.57 18.64
CA LYS A 467 24.93 -2.42 20.07
C LYS A 467 23.53 -1.91 20.35
N CYS A 468 22.99 -1.07 19.46
CA CYS A 468 21.63 -0.56 19.57
C CYS A 468 20.62 -1.66 19.89
N ASN A 469 19.87 -1.43 20.97
CA ASN A 469 18.80 -2.30 21.42
C ASN A 469 17.88 -1.48 22.34
N ILE A 470 16.63 -1.26 21.93
CA ILE A 470 15.66 -0.60 22.80
C ILE A 470 15.25 -1.59 23.89
N ASP A 471 15.75 -1.40 25.11
CA ASP A 471 15.48 -2.29 26.24
C ASP A 471 15.05 -1.58 27.53
N GLN A 472 15.00 -0.24 27.50
CA GLN A 472 14.36 0.56 28.52
C GLN A 472 13.17 1.34 27.96
N ILE A 473 12.11 1.48 28.77
CA ILE A 473 10.92 2.27 28.39
C ILE A 473 11.31 3.69 27.96
N GLU A 474 12.30 4.29 28.61
CA GLU A 474 12.74 5.64 28.25
C GLU A 474 13.39 5.69 26.87
N GLU A 475 14.07 4.64 26.42
CA GLU A 475 14.67 4.59 25.08
C GLU A 475 13.61 4.58 23.98
N GLY A 476 12.45 3.94 24.21
CA GLY A 476 11.31 4.04 23.31
C GLY A 476 10.76 5.47 23.18
N ARG A 477 11.01 6.33 24.18
CA ARG A 477 10.49 7.70 24.25
C ARG A 477 11.41 8.78 23.71
N VAL A 478 12.72 8.57 23.78
CA VAL A 478 13.73 9.60 23.44
C VAL A 478 14.75 9.11 22.42
N GLY A 479 14.61 7.87 21.95
CA GLY A 479 15.60 7.15 21.14
C GLY A 479 16.56 6.33 21.99
N GLY A 480 17.14 5.30 21.37
CA GLY A 480 18.08 4.38 22.02
C GLY A 480 19.34 5.07 22.54
N SER A 481 19.86 4.57 23.66
CA SER A 481 21.00 5.19 24.35
C SER A 481 22.36 4.82 23.75
N GLU A 482 22.42 3.74 22.96
CA GLU A 482 23.66 3.30 22.33
C GLU A 482 24.13 4.24 21.21
N PRO A 483 25.45 4.39 21.04
CA PRO A 483 26.02 5.35 20.09
C PRO A 483 25.72 5.04 18.62
N ASP A 484 25.34 3.80 18.32
CA ASP A 484 25.01 3.32 16.98
C ASP A 484 23.49 3.21 16.73
N CYS A 485 22.64 3.61 17.68
CA CYS A 485 21.21 3.68 17.41
C CYS A 485 20.89 4.68 16.30
N PRO A 486 19.90 4.36 15.45
CA PRO A 486 19.40 5.30 14.46
C PRO A 486 18.96 6.62 15.10
N ALA A 487 19.25 7.73 14.43
CA ALA A 487 18.83 9.04 14.89
C ALA A 487 17.62 9.52 14.08
N LEU A 488 16.60 10.02 14.77
CA LEU A 488 15.49 10.72 14.13
C LEU A 488 16.03 11.95 13.38
N VAL A 489 15.77 12.00 12.08
CA VAL A 489 16.21 13.09 11.19
C VAL A 489 15.18 14.20 11.20
N ASP A 490 13.95 13.86 10.83
CA ASP A 490 12.81 14.77 10.82
C ASP A 490 11.50 13.97 10.76
N VAL A 491 10.40 14.67 11.08
CA VAL A 491 9.03 14.14 11.06
C VAL A 491 8.11 15.16 10.38
N VAL A 492 7.26 14.69 9.48
CA VAL A 492 6.14 15.46 8.95
C VAL A 492 4.81 14.82 9.35
N PRO A 493 3.96 15.52 10.13
CA PRO A 493 2.62 15.06 10.44
C PRO A 493 1.73 15.12 9.19
N ILE A 494 0.99 14.05 8.93
CA ILE A 494 -0.03 13.90 7.89
C ILE A 494 -1.37 13.72 8.59
N ALA A 495 -2.04 14.84 8.85
CA ALA A 495 -3.26 14.86 9.64
C ALA A 495 -4.44 14.25 8.86
N ASP A 496 -5.01 13.19 9.39
CA ASP A 496 -6.23 12.55 8.93
C ASP A 496 -7.22 12.51 10.12
N GLU A 497 -8.35 13.21 9.98
CA GLU A 497 -9.39 13.33 11.00
C GLU A 497 -10.41 12.18 10.96
N THR A 498 -10.17 11.15 10.14
CA THR A 498 -11.10 10.03 9.94
C THR A 498 -10.66 8.79 10.73
N SER A 499 -10.39 7.67 10.05
CA SER A 499 -10.03 6.39 10.66
C SER A 499 -8.67 5.87 10.18
N GLY A 500 -7.85 6.70 9.54
CA GLY A 500 -6.59 6.29 8.95
C GLY A 500 -5.53 7.38 8.92
N GLY A 501 -4.58 7.24 8.02
CA GLY A 501 -3.41 8.09 7.87
C GLY A 501 -2.49 7.49 6.80
N PRO A 502 -1.25 8.01 6.64
CA PRO A 502 -0.34 7.52 5.62
C PRO A 502 -0.02 6.05 5.88
N HIS A 503 -0.38 5.21 4.91
CA HIS A 503 -0.31 3.76 5.05
C HIS A 503 0.71 3.14 4.09
N TRP A 504 0.64 3.48 2.80
CA TRP A 504 1.61 2.98 1.83
C TRP A 504 2.47 4.12 1.30
N GLY A 505 3.71 3.81 0.89
CA GLY A 505 4.67 4.79 0.39
C GLY A 505 5.51 4.31 -0.80
N THR A 506 6.17 5.25 -1.47
CA THR A 506 7.17 4.95 -2.49
C THR A 506 8.19 6.09 -2.61
N LEU A 507 9.47 5.74 -2.80
CA LEU A 507 10.56 6.71 -2.92
C LEU A 507 10.75 7.15 -4.39
N ASP A 508 10.86 8.47 -4.62
CA ASP A 508 11.26 8.97 -5.93
C ASP A 508 12.77 8.79 -6.10
N HIS A 509 13.13 7.81 -6.92
CA HIS A 509 14.50 7.49 -7.27
C HIS A 509 14.86 7.97 -8.69
N PHE A 510 14.17 8.97 -9.23
CA PHE A 510 14.48 9.56 -10.53
C PHE A 510 15.00 10.99 -10.43
N ARG A 511 15.90 11.34 -11.35
CA ARG A 511 16.35 12.72 -11.56
C ARG A 511 16.54 13.04 -13.03
N VAL A 512 16.33 14.29 -13.42
CA VAL A 512 16.63 14.73 -14.78
C VAL A 512 18.14 14.94 -14.95
N GLY A 513 18.73 14.23 -15.90
CA GLY A 513 20.14 14.36 -16.27
C GLY A 513 20.40 15.53 -17.23
N ARG A 514 21.68 15.80 -17.48
CA ARG A 514 22.11 16.86 -18.43
C ARG A 514 21.65 16.64 -19.86
N ASP A 515 21.32 15.39 -20.22
CA ASP A 515 20.77 15.02 -21.53
C ASP A 515 19.25 15.22 -21.61
N GLY A 516 18.63 15.77 -20.56
CA GLY A 516 17.21 16.04 -20.49
C GLY A 516 16.34 14.80 -20.35
N LYS A 517 16.92 13.62 -20.06
CA LYS A 517 16.21 12.38 -19.71
C LYS A 517 16.20 12.14 -18.21
N TYR A 518 15.29 11.32 -17.74
CA TYR A 518 15.36 10.79 -16.38
C TYR A 518 16.46 9.74 -16.27
N HIS A 519 17.10 9.68 -15.11
CA HIS A 519 18.08 8.68 -14.70
C HIS A 519 17.71 8.23 -13.30
N GLU A 520 17.92 6.95 -13.02
CA GLU A 520 17.83 6.44 -11.65
C GLU A 520 18.90 7.09 -10.78
N THR A 521 18.56 7.38 -9.53
CA THR A 521 19.41 8.02 -8.53
C THR A 521 19.22 7.34 -7.19
N THR A 522 20.30 7.27 -6.42
CA THR A 522 20.24 6.79 -5.04
C THR A 522 19.96 7.93 -4.04
N ASP A 523 20.10 9.18 -4.49
CA ASP A 523 19.80 10.38 -3.71
C ASP A 523 18.31 10.71 -3.82
N VAL A 524 17.53 10.21 -2.86
CA VAL A 524 16.09 10.44 -2.77
C VAL A 524 15.81 11.85 -2.26
N LYS A 525 14.93 12.58 -2.96
CA LYS A 525 14.57 13.97 -2.62
C LYS A 525 13.10 14.19 -2.34
N ARG A 526 12.27 13.19 -2.59
CA ARG A 526 10.84 13.20 -2.28
C ARG A 526 10.30 11.78 -2.29
N LEU A 527 9.15 11.62 -1.69
CA LEU A 527 8.38 10.38 -1.65
C LEU A 527 6.90 10.69 -1.79
N ALA A 528 6.10 9.69 -2.16
CA ALA A 528 4.66 9.78 -2.14
C ALA A 528 4.09 8.82 -1.11
N VAL A 529 3.00 9.22 -0.46
CA VAL A 529 2.26 8.39 0.51
C VAL A 529 0.76 8.45 0.23
N SER A 530 0.08 7.33 0.43
CA SER A 530 -1.37 7.18 0.29
C SER A 530 -2.04 6.85 1.62
N ASN A 531 -3.22 7.44 1.84
CA ASN A 531 -3.97 7.35 3.08
C ASN A 531 -5.15 6.37 2.96
N TYR A 532 -4.84 5.08 2.89
CA TYR A 532 -5.80 3.97 2.93
C TYR A 532 -5.03 2.67 3.26
N LEU A 533 -5.58 1.84 4.14
CA LEU A 533 -5.14 0.45 4.33
C LEU A 533 -6.18 -0.52 3.78
N SER A 534 -7.33 -0.55 4.44
CA SER A 534 -8.44 -1.42 4.10
C SER A 534 -9.62 -1.04 4.96
N ALA A 535 -10.71 -0.62 4.32
CA ALA A 535 -11.94 -0.25 5.01
C ALA A 535 -12.48 -1.39 5.89
N ARG A 536 -12.23 -2.65 5.50
CA ARG A 536 -12.66 -3.84 6.24
C ARG A 536 -11.92 -4.07 7.54
N LEU A 537 -10.68 -3.60 7.62
CA LEU A 537 -9.88 -3.57 8.85
C LEU A 537 -10.26 -2.39 9.77
N GLY A 538 -11.23 -1.57 9.36
CA GLY A 538 -11.62 -0.36 10.07
C GLY A 538 -10.68 0.83 9.86
N MET A 539 -9.67 0.70 8.99
CA MET A 539 -8.68 1.75 8.68
C MET A 539 -8.81 2.18 7.22
N ASP A 540 -9.87 2.97 6.99
CA ASP A 540 -10.27 3.48 5.68
C ASP A 540 -9.47 4.75 5.32
N GLY A 541 -9.33 5.67 6.27
CA GLY A 541 -8.61 6.92 6.05
C GLY A 541 -9.33 7.95 5.18
N ASP A 542 -8.66 9.06 4.93
CA ASP A 542 -9.19 10.18 4.17
C ASP A 542 -8.99 10.08 2.66
N HIS A 543 -8.35 9.00 2.18
CA HIS A 543 -8.11 8.67 0.77
C HIS A 543 -7.33 9.75 0.01
N ARG A 544 -6.44 10.48 0.69
CA ARG A 544 -5.52 11.41 0.04
C ARG A 544 -4.22 10.73 -0.38
N LEU A 545 -3.67 11.23 -1.47
CA LEU A 545 -2.32 10.92 -1.94
C LEU A 545 -1.45 12.17 -1.82
N CYS A 546 -0.48 12.14 -0.92
CA CYS A 546 0.40 13.26 -0.64
C CYS A 546 1.80 13.05 -1.23
N MET A 547 2.42 14.15 -1.65
CA MET A 547 3.83 14.20 -2.02
C MET A 547 4.59 14.88 -0.89
N ILE A 548 5.69 14.26 -0.44
CA ILE A 548 6.53 14.74 0.65
C ILE A 548 7.92 15.02 0.10
N ASP A 549 8.40 16.25 0.25
CA ASP A 549 9.77 16.63 -0.07
C ASP A 549 10.72 16.23 1.07
N PHE A 550 11.91 15.75 0.72
CA PHE A 550 13.03 15.47 1.61
C PHE A 550 14.28 16.21 1.12
N VAL A 551 14.48 17.43 1.63
CA VAL A 551 15.53 18.34 1.13
C VAL A 551 16.30 18.90 2.32
N GLY A 552 17.63 18.81 2.27
CA GLY A 552 18.47 19.34 3.35
C GLY A 552 18.36 18.58 4.67
N ARG A 553 17.76 17.38 4.67
CA ARG A 553 17.35 16.57 5.84
C ARG A 553 16.00 17.00 6.45
N ASP A 554 15.30 17.96 5.86
CA ASP A 554 13.96 18.37 6.31
C ASP A 554 12.88 17.67 5.48
N LEU A 555 11.78 17.29 6.13
CA LEU A 555 10.56 16.77 5.54
C LEU A 555 9.50 17.87 5.45
N SER A 556 8.78 17.92 4.33
CA SER A 556 7.64 18.83 4.19
C SER A 556 6.63 18.31 3.17
N VAL A 557 5.34 18.53 3.39
CA VAL A 557 4.31 18.30 2.38
C VAL A 557 4.55 19.25 1.19
N ASP A 558 4.59 18.72 -0.03
CA ASP A 558 4.72 19.53 -1.25
C ASP A 558 3.41 20.27 -1.52
N GLU A 559 3.32 21.50 -1.01
CA GLU A 559 2.21 22.42 -1.19
C GLU A 559 1.90 22.76 -2.66
N THR A 560 2.74 22.39 -3.62
CA THR A 560 2.49 22.62 -5.05
C THR A 560 1.88 21.40 -5.75
N PHE A 561 1.92 20.23 -5.12
CA PHE A 561 1.24 19.03 -5.57
C PHE A 561 -0.23 19.11 -5.11
N ARG A 562 -1.09 19.62 -6.00
CA ARG A 562 -2.48 19.96 -5.68
C ARG A 562 -3.47 19.18 -6.52
N ASP A 563 -4.56 18.76 -5.89
CA ASP A 563 -5.70 18.18 -6.55
C ASP A 563 -6.31 19.16 -7.57
N GLU A 564 -6.63 18.67 -8.76
CA GLU A 564 -7.16 19.51 -9.83
C GLU A 564 -8.58 20.05 -9.60
N LEU A 565 -9.37 19.44 -8.71
CA LEU A 565 -10.76 19.80 -8.45
C LEU A 565 -10.87 20.75 -7.24
N THR A 566 -10.19 20.41 -6.14
CA THR A 566 -10.27 21.17 -4.89
C THR A 566 -9.22 22.27 -4.81
N GLY A 567 -8.11 22.14 -5.54
CA GLY A 567 -6.94 23.03 -5.45
C GLY A 567 -6.18 22.91 -4.13
N GLN A 568 -6.53 21.96 -3.26
CA GLN A 568 -5.84 21.71 -2.00
C GLN A 568 -4.57 20.87 -2.22
N PRO A 569 -3.58 20.94 -1.33
CA PRO A 569 -2.44 20.03 -1.35
C PRO A 569 -2.87 18.56 -1.24
N CYS A 570 -2.06 17.68 -1.82
CA CYS A 570 -2.39 16.27 -2.05
C CYS A 570 -3.48 16.09 -3.12
N VAL A 571 -3.59 14.88 -3.66
CA VAL A 571 -4.63 14.49 -4.63
C VAL A 571 -5.72 13.73 -3.88
N ASP A 572 -6.98 14.17 -4.03
CA ASP A 572 -8.12 13.63 -3.29
C ASP A 572 -8.83 12.55 -4.10
N PHE A 573 -8.91 11.31 -3.58
CA PHE A 573 -9.62 10.23 -4.26
C PHE A 573 -11.12 10.18 -3.92
N LYS A 574 -11.64 11.01 -3.01
CA LYS A 574 -13.08 11.17 -2.71
C LYS A 574 -13.75 12.11 -3.71
N ARG A 575 -13.71 11.78 -5.00
CA ARG A 575 -14.27 12.57 -6.11
C ARG A 575 -15.48 11.91 -6.75
N GLU A 576 -16.34 12.69 -7.39
CA GLU A 576 -17.54 12.15 -8.08
C GLU A 576 -17.20 11.54 -9.45
N ASN A 577 -16.24 12.14 -10.16
CA ASN A 577 -15.94 11.84 -11.55
C ASN A 577 -14.46 11.52 -11.76
N TRP A 578 -14.23 10.52 -12.59
CA TRP A 578 -12.93 10.12 -13.10
C TRP A 578 -12.91 10.20 -14.64
N PRO A 579 -11.73 10.17 -15.28
CA PRO A 579 -11.63 10.02 -16.73
C PRO A 579 -12.42 8.83 -17.30
N HIS A 580 -12.71 7.79 -16.51
CA HIS A 580 -13.50 6.64 -16.94
C HIS A 580 -15.01 6.76 -16.71
N GLY A 581 -15.49 7.76 -15.96
CA GLY A 581 -16.92 7.96 -15.68
C GLY A 581 -17.20 8.48 -14.27
N ALA A 582 -18.50 8.62 -13.99
CA ALA A 582 -19.02 9.01 -12.67
C ALA A 582 -19.15 7.78 -11.78
N THR A 583 -18.03 7.32 -11.22
CA THR A 583 -17.91 6.10 -10.40
C THR A 583 -17.67 6.40 -8.92
N GLY A 584 -17.73 7.66 -8.51
CA GLY A 584 -17.57 8.03 -7.10
C GLY A 584 -16.15 7.91 -6.57
N GLY A 585 -16.02 7.87 -5.24
CA GLY A 585 -14.74 7.88 -4.55
C GLY A 585 -13.95 6.59 -4.76
N ALA A 586 -12.65 6.64 -4.53
CA ALA A 586 -11.76 5.48 -4.63
C ALA A 586 -10.79 5.40 -3.45
N ASN A 587 -10.31 4.19 -3.19
CA ASN A 587 -9.41 3.84 -2.09
C ASN A 587 -7.97 3.68 -2.62
N PRO A 588 -7.09 4.69 -2.55
CA PRO A 588 -5.73 4.63 -3.10
C PRO A 588 -4.80 3.85 -2.19
N HIS A 589 -4.28 2.70 -2.62
CA HIS A 589 -3.34 1.90 -1.81
C HIS A 589 -1.93 1.92 -2.40
N GLY A 590 -1.57 0.94 -3.23
CA GLY A 590 -0.24 0.83 -3.81
C GLY A 590 0.12 2.03 -4.68
N VAL A 591 1.29 2.64 -4.41
CA VAL A 591 1.82 3.77 -5.19
C VAL A 591 3.20 3.46 -5.75
N LEU A 592 3.47 3.91 -6.98
CA LEU A 592 4.72 3.61 -7.68
C LEU A 592 5.14 4.73 -8.64
N PHE A 593 6.34 5.29 -8.44
CA PHE A 593 6.94 6.19 -9.42
C PHE A 593 7.38 5.41 -10.66
N ALA A 594 7.05 5.94 -11.85
CA ALA A 594 7.47 5.35 -13.12
C ALA A 594 7.72 6.41 -14.20
N VAL A 595 8.53 6.05 -15.20
CA VAL A 595 8.84 6.88 -16.35
C VAL A 595 8.66 6.06 -17.62
N ALA A 596 8.20 6.67 -18.72
CA ALA A 596 8.14 5.97 -19.99
C ALA A 596 9.55 5.58 -20.47
N ASP A 597 9.74 4.38 -21.05
CA ASP A 597 11.05 3.89 -21.51
C ASP A 597 11.81 4.88 -22.42
N ALA A 598 11.07 5.65 -23.23
CA ALA A 598 11.63 6.66 -24.12
C ALA A 598 12.26 7.85 -23.36
N ASP A 599 11.80 8.11 -22.15
CA ASP A 599 12.13 9.27 -21.32
C ASP A 599 13.20 9.01 -20.27
N ILE A 600 13.52 7.74 -20.00
CA ILE A 600 14.55 7.32 -19.06
C ILE A 600 15.77 6.71 -19.78
N ARG A 601 16.96 6.86 -19.19
CA ARG A 601 18.18 6.23 -19.70
C ARG A 601 18.74 5.17 -18.81
#